data_AF-A0A0F9L339-F1
#
_entry.id   AF-A0A0F9L339-F1
#
_cell.length_a   1.000
_cell.length_b   1.000
_cell.length_c   1.000
_cell.angle_alpha   90.00
_cell.angle_beta   90.00
_cell.angle_gamma   90.00
#
_symmetry.space_group_name_H-M   'P 1'
#
loop_
_entity.id
_entity.type
_entity.pdbx_description
1 polymer ?
#
loop_
_entity_poly.entity_id
_entity_poly.type
_entity_poly.pdbx_seq_one_letter_code
_entity_poly.pdbx_strand_id
1 'polypeptide(L)'
;MGTYNPPKYTDAEAISAVEGEATLDLAGDLSTPGSIISTGGGQTGKFLTGSAGNTVFSFSGDNFDIRAGSGSSSSQNVMRVKSAGDFGIGTNNPGAKLEIRNAG
;
A
#
# COMPACT_ATOMS: atom_id res chain seq x y z
N MET A 1 -33.53 21.90 -18.74
CA MET A 1 -32.63 22.54 -17.76
C MET A 1 -31.69 21.47 -17.24
N GLY A 2 -30.37 21.67 -17.32
CA GLY A 2 -29.41 20.70 -16.79
C GLY A 2 -29.41 20.75 -15.26
N THR A 3 -29.35 19.59 -14.61
CA THR A 3 -29.21 19.49 -13.15
C THR A 3 -27.81 19.93 -12.75
N TYR A 4 -27.71 20.98 -11.94
CA TYR A 4 -26.46 21.44 -11.32
C TYR A 4 -26.06 20.46 -10.20
N ASN A 5 -24.84 19.93 -10.25
CA ASN A 5 -24.27 19.09 -9.20
C ASN A 5 -23.12 19.87 -8.52
N PRO A 6 -23.34 20.48 -7.35
CA PRO A 6 -22.28 21.23 -6.66
C PRO A 6 -21.16 20.29 -6.19
N PRO A 7 -19.90 20.75 -6.19
CA PRO A 7 -18.80 20.02 -5.58
C PRO A 7 -19.06 19.89 -4.07
N LYS A 8 -19.02 18.66 -3.54
CA LYS A 8 -19.57 18.34 -2.21
C LYS A 8 -18.67 18.70 -1.01
N TYR A 9 -17.48 19.23 -1.21
CA TYR A 9 -16.50 19.48 -0.13
C TYR A 9 -15.55 20.62 -0.51
N THR A 10 -16.07 21.83 -0.73
CA THR A 10 -15.26 23.00 -1.12
C THR A 10 -15.02 24.00 0.01
N ASP A 11 -15.70 23.83 1.14
CA ASP A 11 -15.51 24.67 2.32
C ASP A 11 -14.35 24.15 3.17
N ALA A 12 -13.53 25.09 3.64
CA ALA A 12 -12.37 24.80 4.48
C ALA A 12 -12.76 24.09 5.79
N GLU A 13 -14.02 24.19 6.21
CA GLU A 13 -14.57 23.53 7.40
C GLU A 13 -14.70 22.01 7.24
N ALA A 14 -15.13 21.52 6.06
CA ALA A 14 -15.20 20.09 5.79
C ALA A 14 -13.79 19.45 5.70
N ILE A 15 -12.81 20.21 5.23
CA ILE A 15 -11.41 19.79 5.16
C ILE A 15 -10.78 19.78 6.57
N SER A 16 -10.97 20.85 7.34
CA SER A 16 -10.42 20.98 8.69
C SER A 16 -10.98 19.93 9.68
N ALA A 17 -12.22 19.48 9.48
CA ALA A 17 -12.82 18.42 10.30
C ALA A 17 -12.11 17.05 10.14
N VAL A 18 -11.37 16.85 9.05
CA VAL A 18 -10.64 15.60 8.77
C VAL A 18 -9.17 15.72 9.13
N GLU A 19 -8.56 16.90 8.98
CA GLU A 19 -7.12 17.10 9.24
C GLU A 19 -6.71 16.97 10.72
N GLY A 20 -7.65 17.12 11.65
CA GLY A 20 -7.43 16.93 13.08
C GLY A 20 -7.62 15.50 13.59
N GLU A 21 -8.15 14.60 12.75
CA GLU A 21 -8.47 13.23 13.12
C GLU A 21 -7.29 12.30 12.89
N ALA A 22 -7.10 11.32 13.79
CA ALA A 22 -5.99 10.36 13.69
C ALA A 22 -6.10 9.43 12.46
N THR A 23 -7.29 9.30 11.89
CA THR A 23 -7.60 8.37 10.79
C THR A 23 -8.74 8.89 9.92
N LEU A 24 -8.61 8.72 8.60
CA LEU A 24 -9.71 8.88 7.65
C LEU A 24 -10.26 7.50 7.28
N ASP A 25 -11.53 7.23 7.61
CA ASP A 25 -12.24 5.99 7.24
C ASP A 25 -13.16 6.26 6.03
N LEU A 26 -12.95 5.52 4.95
CA LEU A 26 -13.75 5.60 3.72
C LEU A 26 -14.48 4.28 3.52
N ALA A 27 -15.79 4.28 3.72
CA ALA A 27 -16.63 3.10 3.57
C ALA A 27 -16.88 2.68 2.10
N GLY A 28 -16.33 3.40 1.12
CA GLY A 28 -16.52 3.16 -0.31
C GLY A 28 -15.25 3.37 -1.11
N ASP A 29 -15.36 3.26 -2.44
CA ASP A 29 -14.23 3.38 -3.34
C ASP A 29 -13.59 4.79 -3.27
N LEU A 30 -12.26 4.81 -3.21
CA LEU A 30 -11.48 6.04 -3.36
C LEU A 30 -11.05 6.19 -4.82
N SER A 31 -11.61 7.19 -5.51
CA SER A 31 -11.23 7.56 -6.88
C SER A 31 -10.52 8.90 -6.87
N THR A 32 -9.28 8.94 -7.36
CA THR A 32 -8.47 10.16 -7.45
C THR A 32 -7.90 10.31 -8.87
N PRO A 33 -7.81 11.53 -9.42
CA PRO A 33 -7.13 11.75 -10.69
C PRO A 33 -5.60 11.61 -10.58
N GLY A 34 -5.05 11.68 -9.35
CA GLY A 34 -3.63 11.52 -9.05
C GLY A 34 -3.31 10.24 -8.27
N SER A 35 -2.04 10.10 -7.86
CA SER A 35 -1.57 8.96 -7.07
C SER A 35 -2.02 9.05 -5.61
N ILE A 36 -2.36 7.90 -5.01
CA ILE A 36 -2.57 7.77 -3.57
C ILE A 36 -1.20 7.46 -2.92
N ILE A 37 -0.76 8.31 -2.01
CA ILE A 37 0.50 8.12 -1.28
C ILE A 37 0.19 7.75 0.17
N SER A 38 0.42 6.49 0.56
CA SER A 38 0.38 6.07 1.96
C SER A 38 1.76 6.29 2.59
N THR A 39 1.87 7.26 3.51
CA THR A 39 3.12 7.59 4.23
C THR A 39 2.99 7.23 5.71
N GLY A 40 3.42 6.02 6.09
CA GLY A 40 3.47 5.59 7.49
C GLY A 40 4.56 4.56 7.72
N GLY A 41 5.49 4.82 8.65
CA GLY A 41 6.53 3.85 9.05
C GLY A 41 7.66 3.61 8.02
N GLY A 42 8.09 4.65 7.29
CA GLY A 42 9.23 4.58 6.37
C GLY A 42 8.98 3.82 5.06
N GLN A 43 7.75 3.40 4.79
CA GLN A 43 7.33 2.70 3.58
C GLN A 43 6.35 3.59 2.80
N THR A 44 6.56 3.75 1.49
CA THR A 44 5.63 4.42 0.58
C THR A 44 4.75 3.38 -0.13
N GLY A 45 3.50 3.72 -0.49
CA GLY A 45 2.70 2.90 -1.42
C GLY A 45 2.25 1.53 -0.89
N LYS A 46 1.86 1.47 0.39
CA LYS A 46 1.32 0.26 1.01
C LYS A 46 -0.14 0.04 0.60
N PHE A 47 -0.41 -0.93 -0.27
CA PHE A 47 -1.78 -1.42 -0.47
C PHE A 47 -2.07 -2.52 0.55
N LEU A 48 -2.78 -2.13 1.60
CA LEU A 48 -3.28 -3.01 2.67
C LEU A 48 -4.64 -3.58 2.27
N THR A 49 -4.81 -4.89 2.41
CA THR A 49 -6.15 -5.51 2.39
C THR A 49 -6.44 -6.10 3.77
N GLY A 50 -6.89 -5.28 4.73
CA GLY A 50 -7.38 -5.73 6.05
C GLY A 50 -6.49 -5.40 7.25
N SER A 51 -6.62 -6.20 8.33
CA SER A 51 -5.97 -5.99 9.64
C SER A 51 -4.43 -5.90 9.56
N ALA A 52 -3.80 -5.38 10.62
CA ALA A 52 -2.35 -5.19 10.72
C ALA A 52 -1.58 -6.45 10.29
N GLY A 53 -0.81 -6.36 9.20
CA GLY A 53 -0.04 -7.50 8.65
C GLY A 53 -0.56 -8.06 7.33
N ASN A 54 -1.70 -7.60 6.80
CA ASN A 54 -2.19 -7.99 5.47
C ASN A 54 -1.72 -7.04 4.36
N THR A 55 -0.41 -6.81 4.29
CA THR A 55 0.14 -6.06 3.16
C THR A 55 0.21 -7.00 1.97
N VAL A 56 -0.44 -6.66 0.86
CA VAL A 56 -0.33 -7.47 -0.37
C VAL A 56 0.82 -6.94 -1.22
N PHE A 57 0.88 -5.61 -1.38
CA PHE A 57 1.97 -4.93 -2.08
C PHE A 57 2.60 -3.87 -1.18
N SER A 58 3.93 -3.88 -1.08
CA SER A 58 4.70 -2.94 -0.27
C SER A 58 5.91 -2.44 -1.03
N PHE A 59 6.26 -1.17 -0.88
CA PHE A 59 7.60 -0.70 -1.18
C PHE A 59 8.39 -0.57 0.12
N SER A 60 9.53 -1.27 0.20
CA SER A 60 10.37 -1.36 1.41
C SER A 60 11.79 -0.93 1.08
N GLY A 61 12.14 0.30 1.47
CA GLY A 61 13.28 0.99 0.86
C GLY A 61 13.02 1.16 -0.64
N ASP A 62 13.98 0.74 -1.47
CA ASP A 62 13.87 0.79 -2.93
C ASP A 62 13.30 -0.49 -3.58
N ASN A 63 12.82 -1.44 -2.77
CA ASN A 63 12.38 -2.75 -3.25
C ASN A 63 10.85 -2.82 -3.38
N PHE A 64 10.37 -3.61 -4.33
CA PHE A 64 8.96 -4.00 -4.43
C PHE A 64 8.75 -5.39 -3.82
N ASP A 65 7.86 -5.49 -2.84
CA ASP A 65 7.54 -6.72 -2.13
C ASP A 65 6.09 -7.14 -2.37
N ILE A 66 5.89 -8.42 -2.70
CA ILE A 66 4.61 -9.11 -2.51
C ILE A 66 4.72 -9.84 -1.18
N ARG A 67 3.80 -9.56 -0.27
CA ARG A 67 3.81 -10.14 1.08
C ARG A 67 2.60 -11.03 1.30
N ALA A 68 2.79 -12.07 2.10
CA ALA A 68 1.71 -12.86 2.66
C ALA A 68 1.76 -12.74 4.19
N GLY A 69 0.63 -12.40 4.79
CA GLY A 69 0.44 -12.34 6.23
C GLY A 69 -1.00 -12.70 6.56
N SER A 70 -1.23 -13.29 7.73
CA SER A 70 -2.54 -13.72 8.21
C SER A 70 -3.17 -12.71 9.18
N GLY A 71 -2.63 -11.50 9.30
CA GLY A 71 -3.06 -10.48 10.27
C GLY A 71 -2.62 -10.73 11.72
N SER A 72 -2.07 -11.91 12.02
CA SER A 72 -1.63 -12.31 13.38
C SER A 72 -0.10 -12.51 13.50
N SER A 73 0.65 -12.28 12.43
CA SER A 73 2.12 -12.45 12.38
C SER A 73 2.74 -11.44 11.42
N SER A 74 4.04 -11.16 11.58
CA SER A 74 4.77 -10.32 10.64
C SER A 74 4.62 -10.85 9.22
N SER A 75 4.21 -9.99 8.28
CA SER A 75 4.09 -10.37 6.87
C SER A 75 5.46 -10.83 6.36
N GLN A 76 5.53 -12.02 5.77
CA GLN A 76 6.73 -12.52 5.12
C GLN A 76 6.67 -12.12 3.64
N ASN A 77 7.80 -11.74 3.04
CA ASN A 77 7.83 -11.55 1.59
C ASN A 77 7.74 -12.93 0.93
N VAL A 78 6.74 -13.11 0.08
CA VAL A 78 6.65 -14.29 -0.80
C VAL A 78 7.39 -14.04 -2.10
N MET A 79 7.47 -12.78 -2.51
CA MET A 79 8.26 -12.33 -3.65
C MET A 79 8.85 -10.96 -3.37
N ARG A 80 10.07 -10.73 -3.87
CA ARG A 80 10.76 -9.45 -3.82
C ARG A 80 11.40 -9.13 -5.16
N VAL A 81 11.31 -7.87 -5.57
CA VAL A 81 12.12 -7.28 -6.63
C VAL A 81 13.03 -6.25 -6.00
N LYS A 82 14.34 -6.46 -6.11
CA LYS A 82 15.32 -5.47 -5.67
C LYS A 82 15.34 -4.28 -6.63
N SER A 83 15.79 -3.12 -6.15
CA SER A 83 16.06 -1.97 -7.02
C SER A 83 17.03 -2.27 -8.18
N ALA A 84 17.92 -3.27 -8.00
CA ALA A 84 18.80 -3.80 -9.04
C ALA A 84 18.09 -4.68 -10.11
N GLY A 85 16.77 -4.87 -10.01
CA GLY A 85 15.96 -5.70 -10.90
C GLY A 85 16.05 -7.20 -10.62
N ASP A 86 16.65 -7.62 -9.51
CA ASP A 86 16.76 -9.03 -9.14
C ASP A 86 15.45 -9.52 -8.51
N PHE A 87 14.97 -10.66 -9.00
CA PHE A 87 13.70 -11.25 -8.58
C PHE A 87 13.92 -12.42 -7.61
N GLY A 88 13.32 -12.36 -6.44
CA GLY A 88 13.35 -13.40 -5.43
C GLY A 88 11.96 -13.95 -5.15
N ILE A 89 11.79 -15.27 -5.13
CA ILE A 89 10.57 -15.94 -4.65
C ILE A 89 10.95 -16.81 -3.45
N GLY A 90 10.28 -16.62 -2.32
CA GLY A 90 10.61 -17.28 -1.05
C GLY A 90 11.96 -16.84 -0.46
N THR A 91 12.57 -15.77 -0.97
CA THR A 91 13.84 -15.21 -0.49
C THR A 91 13.76 -13.69 -0.41
N ASN A 92 14.32 -13.13 0.67
CA ASN A 92 14.39 -11.68 0.90
C ASN A 92 15.63 -11.04 0.28
N ASN A 93 16.58 -11.85 -0.20
CA ASN A 93 17.87 -11.35 -0.67
C ASN A 93 18.36 -12.20 -1.85
N PRO A 94 17.72 -12.07 -3.03
CA PRO A 94 18.17 -12.78 -4.22
C PRO A 94 19.61 -12.39 -4.56
N GLY A 95 20.46 -13.41 -4.73
CA GLY A 95 21.86 -13.32 -5.17
C GLY A 95 22.05 -13.53 -6.68
N ALA A 96 20.97 -13.86 -7.40
CA ALA A 96 20.94 -14.00 -8.85
C ALA A 96 19.77 -13.18 -9.45
N LYS A 97 19.74 -13.03 -10.78
CA LYS A 97 18.66 -12.29 -11.47
C LYS A 97 17.28 -12.86 -11.20
N LEU A 98 17.19 -14.19 -11.07
CA LEU A 98 16.04 -14.91 -10.59
C LEU A 98 16.51 -15.95 -9.56
N GLU A 99 16.05 -15.85 -8.33
CA GLU A 99 16.29 -16.83 -7.27
C GLU A 99 14.97 -17.29 -6.68
N ILE A 100 14.76 -18.61 -6.62
CA ILE A 100 13.58 -19.22 -6.00
C ILE A 100 14.08 -20.13 -4.87
N ARG A 101 13.60 -19.89 -3.65
CA ARG A 101 13.89 -20.74 -2.47
C ARG A 101 12.60 -21.35 -1.95
N ASN A 102 12.67 -22.59 -1.48
CA ASN A 102 11.53 -23.35 -0.95
C ASN A 102 10.32 -23.37 -1.90
N ALA A 103 10.56 -23.50 -3.21
CA ALA A 103 9.49 -23.90 -4.13
C ALA A 103 9.08 -25.33 -3.76
N GLY A 104 7.90 -25.45 -3.14
CA GLY A 104 7.19 -26.72 -3.00
C GLY A 104 6.60 -27.16 -4.33
#